data_AF-A0AAV2TB03-F1
#
_entry.id   AF-A0AAV2TB03-F1
#
_cell.length_a   1.000
_cell.length_b   1.000
_cell.length_c   1.000
_cell.angle_alpha   90.00
_cell.angle_beta   90.00
_cell.angle_gamma   90.00
#
_symmetry.space_group_name_H-M   'P 1'
#
loop_
_entity.id
_entity.type
_entity.pdbx_description
1 polymer ?
#
loop_
_entity_poly.entity_id
_entity_poly.type
_entity_poly.pdbx_seq_one_letter_code
_entity_poly.pdbx_strand_id
1 'polypeptide(L)'
;MLSRKLICIAPSCVACRLVSTSTSLQFRQKIAYKTRYHWMLDLQKSRQRARYPWIPREPPTTVQLHGQLLEFPEMMLKLVVPPNLDKCELKPYVSWRAKTVQEEELSAERLFEKKYSNKIQDMFNQGIEDSEIIKKLTN
;
A
#
# COMPACT_ATOMS: atom_id res chain seq x y z
N MET A 1 -29.49 45.65 45.10
CA MET A 1 -30.05 44.33 45.46
C MET A 1 -30.47 43.61 44.18
N LEU A 2 -30.10 42.34 44.07
CA LEU A 2 -30.60 41.35 43.08
C LEU A 2 -32.15 41.31 43.11
N SER A 3 -32.94 40.85 42.13
CA SER A 3 -32.81 39.64 41.31
C SER A 3 -34.04 39.50 40.38
N ARG A 4 -33.80 39.11 39.12
CA ARG A 4 -34.46 38.05 38.30
C ARG A 4 -35.98 38.12 37.98
N LYS A 5 -36.32 38.26 36.68
CA LYS A 5 -36.76 37.21 35.69
C LYS A 5 -38.30 37.13 35.62
N LEU A 6 -39.02 36.89 34.52
CA LEU A 6 -38.82 36.36 33.15
C LEU A 6 -40.22 36.51 32.48
N ILE A 7 -40.43 36.77 31.18
CA ILE A 7 -40.55 35.78 30.09
C ILE A 7 -41.08 36.53 28.84
N CYS A 8 -40.57 36.14 27.67
CA CYS A 8 -40.98 36.54 26.34
C CYS A 8 -42.26 35.83 25.87
N ILE A 9 -42.87 36.35 24.79
CA ILE A 9 -43.30 35.66 23.54
C ILE A 9 -44.62 36.24 23.02
N ALA A 10 -44.56 36.80 21.81
CA ALA A 10 -45.66 36.95 20.87
C ALA A 10 -45.06 37.08 19.45
N PRO A 11 -45.79 36.90 18.33
CA PRO A 11 -47.12 36.31 18.17
C PRO A 11 -47.25 35.28 17.01
N SER A 12 -48.41 34.62 17.00
CA SER A 12 -49.28 34.29 15.85
C SER A 12 -48.75 33.45 14.67
N CYS A 13 -49.40 32.30 14.53
CA CYS A 13 -49.62 31.51 13.33
C CYS A 13 -49.92 32.35 12.06
N VAL A 14 -49.29 32.02 10.93
CA VAL A 14 -49.97 31.73 9.66
C VAL A 14 -49.15 30.68 8.90
N ALA A 15 -49.70 29.47 8.78
CA ALA A 15 -49.24 28.48 7.83
C ALA A 15 -49.99 28.68 6.50
N CYS A 16 -49.32 29.23 5.49
CA CYS A 16 -49.74 29.11 4.10
C CYS A 16 -48.56 28.57 3.28
N ARG A 17 -48.68 27.31 2.86
CA ARG A 17 -47.74 26.63 1.96
C ARG A 17 -47.98 27.16 0.55
N LEU A 18 -47.03 27.90 -0.01
CA LEU A 18 -46.91 28.08 -1.46
C LEU A 18 -45.63 27.39 -1.90
N VAL A 19 -45.77 26.23 -2.54
CA VAL A 19 -44.65 25.56 -3.20
C VAL A 19 -44.46 26.23 -4.55
N SER A 20 -43.40 27.05 -4.68
CA SER A 20 -42.95 27.57 -5.97
C SER A 20 -42.22 26.47 -6.72
N THR A 21 -42.68 26.13 -7.93
CA THR A 21 -42.08 25.08 -8.79
C THR A 21 -41.11 25.64 -9.83
N SER A 22 -40.61 26.86 -9.66
CA SER A 22 -39.87 27.58 -10.71
C SER A 22 -38.36 27.28 -10.80
N THR A 23 -37.79 26.43 -9.95
CA THR A 23 -36.35 26.10 -10.01
C THR A 23 -36.13 24.60 -10.16
N SER A 24 -35.34 24.19 -11.16
CA SER A 24 -34.91 22.79 -11.32
C SER A 24 -34.31 22.28 -10.00
N LEU A 25 -34.86 21.19 -9.48
CA LEU A 25 -34.33 20.48 -8.31
C LEU A 25 -32.90 20.03 -8.59
N GLN A 26 -31.91 20.88 -8.31
CA GLN A 26 -30.54 20.45 -8.10
C GLN A 26 -30.62 19.37 -7.02
N PHE A 27 -30.27 18.14 -7.40
CA PHE A 27 -30.41 16.91 -6.62
C PHE A 27 -29.88 17.09 -5.19
N ARG A 28 -30.74 17.59 -4.30
CA ARG A 28 -30.40 17.87 -2.91
C ARG A 28 -30.44 16.54 -2.19
N GLN A 29 -29.38 15.76 -2.38
CA GLN A 29 -29.15 14.51 -1.66
C GLN A 29 -29.29 14.86 -0.17
N LYS A 30 -30.37 14.39 0.46
CA LYS A 30 -30.69 14.70 1.86
C LYS A 30 -29.43 14.46 2.69
N ILE A 31 -28.98 15.44 3.46
CA ILE A 31 -27.72 15.44 4.23
C ILE A 31 -27.57 14.16 5.08
N ALA A 32 -28.69 13.60 5.56
CA ALA A 32 -28.76 12.32 6.28
C ALA A 32 -28.23 11.10 5.48
N TYR A 33 -28.35 11.08 4.14
CA TYR A 33 -27.79 10.01 3.32
C TYR A 33 -26.28 10.13 3.17
N LYS A 34 -25.72 11.36 3.09
CA LYS A 34 -24.26 11.55 3.04
C LYS A 34 -23.60 11.06 4.33
N THR A 35 -24.12 11.44 5.49
CA THR A 35 -23.56 10.99 6.79
C THR A 35 -23.70 9.48 7.00
N ARG A 36 -24.84 8.90 6.60
CA ARG A 36 -25.07 7.44 6.71
C ARG A 36 -24.22 6.63 5.72
N TYR A 37 -23.98 7.15 4.51
CA TYR A 37 -23.14 6.50 3.51
C TYR A 37 -21.68 6.47 3.94
N HIS A 38 -21.14 7.59 4.44
CA HIS A 38 -19.78 7.62 4.99
C HIS A 38 -19.63 6.66 6.17
N TRP A 39 -20.58 6.64 7.11
CA TRP A 39 -20.57 5.68 8.22
C TRP A 39 -20.61 4.23 7.74
N MET A 40 -21.44 3.92 6.73
CA MET A 40 -21.54 2.58 6.16
C MET A 40 -20.24 2.17 5.45
N LEU A 41 -19.59 3.09 4.74
CA LEU A 41 -18.26 2.88 4.16
C LEU A 41 -17.19 2.69 5.23
N ASP A 42 -17.21 3.47 6.31
CA ASP A 42 -16.25 3.34 7.41
C ASP A 42 -16.42 2.02 8.14
N LEU A 43 -17.66 1.56 8.30
CA LEU A 43 -17.99 0.26 8.86
C LEU A 43 -17.57 -0.89 7.92
N GLN A 44 -17.76 -0.74 6.61
CA GLN A 44 -17.29 -1.71 5.60
C GLN A 44 -15.76 -1.79 5.58
N LYS A 45 -15.06 -0.65 5.59
CA LYS A 45 -13.60 -0.57 5.70
C LYS A 45 -13.12 -1.19 7.01
N SER A 46 -13.78 -0.91 8.15
CA SER A 46 -13.47 -1.50 9.44
C SER A 46 -13.62 -3.02 9.44
N ARG A 47 -14.72 -3.55 8.89
CA ARG A 47 -14.96 -4.99 8.75
C ARG A 47 -13.92 -5.67 7.84
N GLN A 48 -13.54 -5.03 6.73
CA GLN A 48 -12.48 -5.54 5.85
C GLN A 48 -11.12 -5.55 6.54
N ARG A 49 -10.80 -4.51 7.34
CA ARG A 49 -9.57 -4.44 8.15
C ARG A 49 -9.52 -5.51 9.25
N ALA A 50 -10.64 -5.78 9.92
CA ALA A 50 -10.74 -6.80 10.95
C ALA A 50 -10.59 -8.24 10.41
N ARG A 51 -10.83 -8.45 9.11
CA ARG A 51 -10.68 -9.75 8.46
C ARG A 51 -9.21 -10.17 8.29
N TYR A 52 -8.29 -9.20 8.24
CA TYR A 52 -6.86 -9.42 8.03
C TYR A 52 -6.02 -8.54 8.97
N PRO A 53 -6.07 -8.78 10.30
CA PRO A 53 -5.37 -7.95 11.29
C PRO A 53 -3.84 -8.00 11.19
N TRP A 54 -3.29 -8.99 10.48
CA TRP A 54 -1.85 -9.15 10.22
C TRP A 54 -1.37 -8.43 8.96
N ILE A 55 -2.27 -7.92 8.11
CA ILE A 55 -1.85 -7.04 7.01
C ILE A 55 -1.32 -5.77 7.68
N PRO A 56 -0.03 -5.44 7.50
CA PRO A 56 0.49 -4.19 8.02
C PRO A 56 -0.39 -3.07 7.51
N ARG A 57 -0.88 -2.22 8.42
CA ARG A 57 -1.38 -0.90 8.02
C ARG A 57 -0.30 -0.30 7.13
N GLU A 58 -0.67 0.49 6.11
CA GLU A 58 0.32 1.37 5.49
C GLU A 58 1.06 2.05 6.66
N PRO A 59 2.35 1.74 6.86
CA PRO A 59 3.02 2.21 8.04
C PRO A 59 3.02 3.72 7.88
N PRO A 60 2.60 4.49 8.91
CA PRO A 60 2.39 5.92 8.74
C PRO A 60 3.71 6.53 8.26
N THR A 61 3.78 6.79 6.95
CA THR A 61 4.92 7.47 6.31
C THR A 61 5.08 8.86 6.91
N THR A 62 4.02 9.34 7.57
CA THR A 62 3.94 10.63 8.21
C THR A 62 3.42 10.49 9.63
N VAL A 63 4.05 11.16 10.60
CA VAL A 63 3.52 11.31 11.97
C VAL A 63 3.26 12.79 12.23
N GLN A 64 2.11 13.10 12.86
CA GLN A 64 1.83 14.46 13.32
C GLN A 64 2.40 14.65 14.72
N LEU A 65 3.43 15.49 14.86
CA LEU A 65 4.01 15.89 16.14
C LEU A 65 3.81 17.40 16.31
N HIS A 66 3.14 17.81 17.39
CA HIS A 66 2.94 19.23 17.73
C HIS A 66 2.30 20.09 16.60
N GLY A 67 1.40 19.50 15.81
CA GLY A 67 0.76 20.18 14.67
C GLY A 67 1.62 20.26 13.41
N GLN A 68 2.82 19.68 13.41
CA GLN A 68 3.68 19.53 12.24
C GLN A 68 3.59 18.10 11.69
N LEU A 69 3.52 17.96 10.37
CA LEU A 69 3.55 16.68 9.67
C LEU A 69 5.02 16.32 9.39
N LEU A 70 5.53 15.27 10.03
CA LEU A 70 6.90 14.77 9.84
C LEU A 70 6.88 13.51 8.98
N GLU A 71 7.59 13.51 7.85
CA GLU A 71 7.67 12.38 6.92
C GLU A 71 8.94 11.53 7.15
N PHE A 72 8.82 10.21 7.00
CA PHE A 72 9.91 9.24 7.15
C PHE A 72 10.34 8.70 5.77
N PRO A 73 11.41 9.25 5.16
CA PRO A 73 11.82 8.88 3.81
C PRO A 73 12.28 7.41 3.69
N GLU A 74 12.72 6.80 4.79
CA GLU A 74 13.11 5.39 4.89
C GLU A 74 11.91 4.43 4.78
N MET A 75 10.73 4.90 5.20
CA MET A 75 9.48 4.14 5.15
C MET A 75 8.76 4.31 3.80
N MET A 76 9.25 5.19 2.93
CA MET A 76 8.71 5.36 1.58
C MET A 76 9.20 4.26 0.65
N LEU A 77 8.26 3.57 0.01
CA LEU A 77 8.55 2.60 -1.02
C LEU A 77 9.14 3.31 -2.25
N LYS A 78 10.34 2.89 -2.67
CA LYS A 78 10.97 3.33 -3.91
C LYS A 78 10.98 2.17 -4.90
N LEU A 79 10.37 2.38 -6.05
CA LEU A 79 10.46 1.43 -7.16
C LEU A 79 11.83 1.60 -7.82
N VAL A 80 12.67 0.56 -7.71
CA VAL A 80 13.97 0.54 -8.38
C VAL A 80 13.75 0.12 -9.83
N VAL A 81 13.71 1.11 -10.71
CA VAL A 81 13.62 0.91 -12.17
C VAL A 81 15.03 1.08 -12.75
N PRO A 82 15.53 0.15 -13.58
CA PRO A 82 16.77 0.37 -14.33
C PRO A 82 16.75 1.73 -15.06
N PRO A 83 17.85 2.48 -15.10
CA PRO A 83 17.84 3.86 -15.58
C PRO A 83 17.45 3.96 -17.06
N ASN A 84 17.79 2.96 -17.88
CA ASN A 84 17.53 2.95 -19.32
C ASN A 84 17.00 1.56 -19.74
N LEU A 85 15.93 1.54 -20.53
CA LEU A 85 15.35 0.31 -21.11
C LEU A 85 15.48 0.25 -22.64
N ASP A 86 16.15 1.23 -23.26
CA ASP A 86 16.22 1.38 -24.73
C ASP A 86 16.88 0.18 -25.44
N LYS A 87 17.77 -0.53 -24.74
CA LYS A 87 18.47 -1.72 -25.26
C LYS A 87 17.91 -3.03 -24.68
N CYS A 88 16.66 -3.05 -24.22
CA CYS A 88 16.02 -4.27 -23.72
C CYS A 88 15.53 -5.14 -24.89
N GLU A 89 16.31 -6.19 -25.18
CA GLU A 89 15.96 -7.19 -26.21
C GLU A 89 14.81 -8.10 -25.77
N LEU A 90 14.73 -8.39 -24.47
CA LEU A 90 13.73 -9.26 -23.88
C LEU A 90 12.32 -8.67 -24.04
N LYS A 91 11.39 -9.49 -24.52
CA LYS A 91 9.98 -9.13 -24.72
C LYS A 91 9.10 -9.85 -23.70
N PRO A 92 7.94 -9.29 -23.33
CA PRO A 92 7.03 -9.92 -22.38
C PRO A 92 6.44 -11.24 -22.90
N TYR A 93 6.47 -11.46 -24.21
CA TYR A 93 5.95 -12.66 -24.85
C TYR A 93 7.07 -13.41 -25.56
N VAL A 94 6.99 -14.74 -25.51
CA VAL A 94 7.91 -15.65 -26.16
C VAL A 94 7.31 -16.10 -27.49
N SER A 95 8.15 -16.25 -28.52
CA SER A 95 7.70 -16.77 -29.82
C SER A 95 7.31 -18.25 -29.72
N TRP A 96 6.25 -18.66 -30.43
CA TRP A 96 5.83 -20.07 -30.53
C TRP A 96 6.88 -21.02 -31.11
N ARG A 97 7.89 -20.48 -31.81
CA ARG A 97 9.00 -21.25 -32.38
C ARG A 97 10.07 -21.63 -31.35
N ALA A 98 10.04 -21.02 -30.17
CA ALA A 98 10.99 -21.31 -29.11
C ALA A 98 10.74 -22.73 -28.57
N LYS A 99 11.82 -23.47 -28.31
CA LYS A 99 11.73 -24.78 -27.68
C LYS A 99 11.42 -24.60 -26.20
N THR A 100 10.45 -25.34 -25.69
CA THR A 100 10.19 -25.41 -24.25
C THR A 100 11.30 -26.20 -23.57
N VAL A 101 12.10 -25.54 -22.74
CA VAL A 101 13.13 -26.21 -21.94
C VAL A 101 12.43 -26.81 -20.71
N GLN A 102 12.63 -28.11 -20.46
CA GLN A 102 12.25 -28.70 -19.18
C GLN A 102 13.39 -28.45 -18.19
N GLU A 103 13.22 -27.43 -17.37
CA GLU A 103 14.11 -27.18 -16.24
C GLU A 103 13.63 -27.98 -15.03
N GLU A 104 14.56 -28.68 -14.42
CA GLU A 104 14.33 -29.38 -13.16
C GLU A 104 14.24 -28.38 -11.99
N GLU A 105 13.65 -28.81 -10.88
CA GLU A 105 13.43 -27.97 -9.71
C GLU A 105 14.73 -27.41 -9.13
N LEU A 106 14.66 -26.14 -8.70
CA LEU A 106 15.81 -25.40 -8.20
C LEU A 106 16.03 -25.72 -6.71
N SER A 107 16.88 -26.71 -6.44
CA SER A 107 17.32 -27.10 -5.09
C SER A 107 18.56 -26.33 -4.62
N ALA A 108 18.73 -26.20 -3.31
CA ALA A 108 19.92 -25.58 -2.69
C ALA A 108 21.22 -26.28 -3.10
N GLU A 109 21.21 -27.60 -3.20
CA GLU A 109 22.36 -28.40 -3.64
C GLU A 109 22.77 -28.02 -5.07
N ARG A 110 21.80 -27.92 -5.98
CA ARG A 110 22.05 -27.57 -7.38
C ARG A 110 22.51 -26.13 -7.57
N LEU A 111 21.99 -25.21 -6.76
CA LEU A 111 22.50 -23.85 -6.71
C LEU A 111 23.96 -23.82 -6.25
N PHE A 112 24.29 -24.63 -5.24
CA PHE A 112 25.64 -24.75 -4.73
C PHE A 112 26.58 -25.33 -5.79
N GLU A 113 26.19 -26.43 -6.42
CA GLU A 113 26.93 -27.07 -7.50
C GLU A 113 27.18 -26.09 -8.65
N LYS A 114 26.14 -25.43 -9.18
CA LYS A 114 26.30 -24.53 -10.32
C LYS A 114 27.19 -23.32 -10.04
N LYS A 115 27.12 -22.75 -8.82
CA LYS A 115 27.79 -21.47 -8.51
C LYS A 115 29.16 -21.65 -7.85
N TYR A 116 29.31 -22.63 -6.97
CA TYR A 116 30.45 -22.73 -6.08
C TYR A 116 31.33 -23.97 -6.32
N SER A 117 30.79 -25.08 -6.84
CA SER A 117 31.57 -26.33 -6.95
C SER A 117 32.88 -26.16 -7.72
N ASN A 118 32.82 -25.60 -8.93
CA ASN A 118 34.01 -25.39 -9.78
C ASN A 118 35.03 -24.51 -9.07
N LYS A 119 34.59 -23.42 -8.43
CA LYS A 119 35.48 -22.49 -7.72
C LYS A 119 36.17 -23.16 -6.54
N ILE A 120 35.44 -23.99 -5.78
CA ILE A 120 35.98 -24.74 -4.65
C ILE A 120 37.00 -25.77 -5.14
N GLN A 121 36.66 -26.52 -6.18
CA GLN A 121 37.57 -27.50 -6.78
C GLN A 121 38.86 -26.85 -7.28
N ASP A 122 38.75 -25.71 -7.99
CA ASP A 122 39.91 -24.97 -8.47
C ASP A 122 40.82 -24.50 -7.32
N MET A 123 40.24 -23.96 -6.25
CA MET A 123 40.99 -23.49 -5.07
C MET A 123 41.61 -24.66 -4.28
N PHE A 124 40.90 -25.78 -4.19
CA PHE A 124 41.40 -27.00 -3.56
C PHE A 124 42.58 -27.57 -4.35
N ASN A 125 42.47 -27.63 -5.68
CA ASN A 125 43.55 -28.07 -6.56
C ASN A 125 44.78 -27.16 -6.52
N GLN A 126 44.59 -25.87 -6.18
CA GLN A 126 45.68 -24.92 -5.94
C GLN A 126 46.36 -25.11 -4.56
N GLY A 127 45.87 -26.02 -3.72
CA GLY A 127 46.45 -26.31 -2.41
C GLY A 127 46.09 -25.29 -1.33
N ILE A 128 44.99 -24.54 -1.51
CA ILE A 128 44.50 -23.57 -0.52
C ILE A 128 43.81 -24.33 0.62
N GLU A 129 44.06 -23.93 1.87
CA GLU A 129 43.40 -24.53 3.03
C GLU A 129 41.89 -24.25 3.05
N ASP A 130 41.10 -25.23 3.52
CA ASP A 130 39.64 -25.16 3.57
C ASP A 130 39.12 -23.90 4.29
N SER A 131 39.79 -23.48 5.36
CA SER A 131 39.39 -22.29 6.14
C SER A 131 39.52 -20.99 5.34
N GLU A 132 40.48 -20.92 4.42
CA GLU A 132 40.69 -19.77 3.56
C GLU A 132 39.73 -19.77 2.37
N ILE A 133 39.40 -20.95 1.83
CA ILE A 133 38.40 -21.12 0.76
C ILE A 133 37.06 -20.58 1.23
N ILE A 134 36.62 -20.95 2.44
CA ILE A 134 35.34 -20.49 3.00
C ILE A 134 35.30 -18.96 3.13
N LYS A 135 36.38 -18.34 3.65
CA LYS A 135 36.48 -16.88 3.78
C LYS A 135 36.41 -16.16 2.43
N LYS A 136 37.00 -16.73 1.38
CA LYS A 136 36.97 -16.16 0.02
C LYS A 136 35.61 -16.26 -0.65
N LEU A 137 34.77 -17.20 -0.25
CA LEU A 137 33.42 -17.38 -0.82
C LEU A 137 32.36 -16.49 -0.16
N THR A 138 32.58 -16.06 1.08
CA THR A 138 31.64 -15.22 1.84
C THR A 138 31.77 -13.72 1.58
N ASN A 139 32.91 -13.30 1.00
CA ASN A 139 33.23 -11.90 0.69
C ASN A 139 32.98 -11.58 -0.79
#